data_AF-A0A2P8GBG3-F1
#
_entry.id   AF-A0A2P8GBG3-F1
#
_cell.length_a   1.000
_cell.length_b   1.000
_cell.length_c   1.000
_cell.angle_alpha   90.00
_cell.angle_beta   90.00
_cell.angle_gamma   90.00
#
_symmetry.space_group_name_H-M   'P 1'
#
loop_
_entity.id
_entity.type
_entity.pdbx_description
1 polymer ?
#
loop_
_entity_poly.entity_id
_entity_poly.type
_entity_poly.pdbx_seq_one_letter_code
_entity_poly.pdbx_strand_id
1 'polypeptide(L)'
;MDFILWNNNNEGGGSDSYAGAQGQENIDANNDSLQTSSGTWVIVFDGTEYTGNVWKINPGTTEDDLNHVNRYDSSGNKVGVWKNAIQSFIIYKQEPAFWNNSAWPSKSQLIQLQEYQALFTENEDFEGDNRVFNGPDNEGSLSDIGYANDSDKMSGTGSVSALRTGSGSWLIIFDDTDFNGDFLKIPPSITYSNLNDVERCDINGTKDGDWQDQIRSFLLYNYQPEFWNTPYSRAYVDFSTFYGLYPYPTSSESDNKVVYMVEDSTYTVDCPDFTEQSAKQSLSSYDDDNTANLPVTGWTKYGMSLTHENPALTSDDTCTFDAYFDNTGTLVSIQHFDMQLNGAYQISQAVIDTVDFVAWYYGTTGALETLGISEEAADAFVDVFDFVTAAFNKFSAAIYKVSDNGGQFYFLPVVCHTLNRLCTTVAKPFNASVYTNSNDSRKNYSMAFDNDSFPGSLSSVISGYGSVQGWQQENSLDGGTYPFDQAAEYTYESYPFRTWYQESSVSAQLGIFVSCKLDYEIGDNSKDDHVILLLGFKIPDTTGDKPTLTFAQATVQFTDGSNTNIMTPPYNNVSSGTSYYTSDVIDSVYNYIQGQLSGVTMSSSQQGRKYLADVTKANMQAICDCVSFN
;
A
#
# COMPACT_ATOMS: atom_id res chain seq x y z
N MET A 1 38.86 7.84 14.25
CA MET A 1 39.86 7.33 13.29
C MET A 1 40.18 5.91 13.67
N ASP A 2 40.09 4.99 12.71
CA ASP A 2 40.20 3.55 12.95
C ASP A 2 41.56 2.99 12.52
N PHE A 3 42.13 3.54 11.44
CA PHE A 3 43.46 3.20 10.93
C PHE A 3 44.17 4.46 10.44
N ILE A 4 45.44 4.62 10.78
CA ILE A 4 46.26 5.77 10.38
C ILE A 4 47.62 5.26 9.88
N LEU A 5 48.07 5.82 8.76
CA LEU A 5 49.37 5.58 8.17
C LEU A 5 50.16 6.89 8.14
N TRP A 6 51.46 6.83 8.45
CA TRP A 6 52.37 7.98 8.37
C TRP A 6 53.57 7.68 7.49
N ASN A 7 54.06 8.71 6.79
CA ASN A 7 55.19 8.57 5.87
C ASN A 7 56.58 8.59 6.53
N ASN A 8 56.68 8.89 7.82
CA ASN A 8 57.91 8.73 8.61
C ASN A 8 57.67 7.86 9.86
N ASN A 9 58.76 7.46 10.49
CA ASN A 9 58.73 6.77 11.78
C ASN A 9 58.24 7.66 12.94
N ASN A 10 57.83 7.03 14.03
CA ASN A 10 57.27 7.63 15.26
C ASN A 10 56.10 8.57 14.95
N GLU A 11 55.16 8.10 14.13
CA GLU A 11 53.92 8.80 13.79
C GLU A 11 54.16 10.23 13.25
N GLY A 12 55.30 10.40 12.57
CA GLY A 12 55.78 11.68 12.08
C GLY A 12 55.46 11.93 10.61
N GLY A 13 55.47 13.20 10.20
CA GLY A 13 55.31 13.60 8.80
C GLY A 13 53.85 13.75 8.36
N GLY A 14 53.59 13.42 7.09
CA GLY A 14 52.25 13.43 6.51
C GLY A 14 51.51 12.12 6.84
N SER A 15 50.20 12.20 7.01
CA SER A 15 49.38 11.07 7.43
C SER A 15 48.10 10.94 6.64
N ASP A 16 47.71 9.70 6.34
CA ASP A 16 46.40 9.34 5.82
C ASP A 16 45.61 8.61 6.90
N SER A 17 44.34 8.97 7.06
CA SER A 17 43.49 8.47 8.14
C SER A 17 42.17 7.95 7.60
N TYR A 18 41.81 6.75 8.07
CA TYR A 18 40.67 5.99 7.58
C TYR A 18 39.73 5.64 8.74
N ALA A 19 38.42 5.58 8.46
CA ALA A 19 37.38 5.35 9.45
C ALA A 19 36.29 4.41 8.90
N GLY A 20 35.66 3.64 9.78
CA GLY A 20 34.67 2.63 9.40
C GLY A 20 35.28 1.37 8.80
N ALA A 21 34.43 0.38 8.52
CA ALA A 21 34.83 -0.79 7.74
C ALA A 21 34.93 -0.39 6.27
N GLN A 22 36.07 -0.67 5.63
CA GLN A 22 36.36 -0.29 4.24
C GLN A 22 37.56 -1.08 3.69
N GLY A 23 37.69 -1.12 2.37
CA GLY A 23 38.89 -1.58 1.68
C GLY A 23 39.48 -0.43 0.84
N GLN A 24 40.81 -0.38 0.76
CA GLN A 24 41.57 0.47 -0.16
C GLN A 24 42.46 -0.43 -1.01
N GLU A 25 42.15 -0.56 -2.29
CA GLU A 25 42.84 -1.47 -3.21
C GLU A 25 44.13 -0.90 -3.80
N ASN A 26 44.32 0.42 -3.70
CA ASN A 26 45.52 1.08 -4.18
C ASN A 26 45.80 2.32 -3.34
N ILE A 27 46.93 2.30 -2.64
CA ILE A 27 47.47 3.48 -1.96
C ILE A 27 48.94 3.67 -2.34
N ASP A 28 49.41 4.92 -2.22
CA ASP A 28 50.82 5.22 -2.40
C ASP A 28 51.67 4.52 -1.31
N ALA A 29 52.60 3.67 -1.75
CA ALA A 29 53.47 2.92 -0.86
C ALA A 29 54.60 3.81 -0.29
N ASN A 30 54.27 4.71 0.63
CA ASN A 30 55.20 5.68 1.22
C ASN A 30 55.22 5.66 2.76
N ASN A 31 54.65 4.60 3.36
CA ASN A 31 54.37 4.49 4.80
C ASN A 31 55.56 3.93 5.60
N ASP A 32 55.83 4.49 6.78
CA ASP A 32 56.92 4.09 7.69
C ASP A 32 56.48 3.93 9.16
N SER A 33 55.26 4.33 9.52
CA SER A 33 54.61 3.94 10.79
C SER A 33 53.09 3.85 10.65
N LEU A 34 52.44 3.12 11.57
CA LEU A 34 50.98 2.91 11.53
C LEU A 34 50.35 2.78 12.92
N GLN A 35 49.04 3.02 12.99
CA GLN A 35 48.25 2.83 14.20
C GLN A 35 46.83 2.35 13.86
N THR A 36 46.34 1.42 14.69
CA THR A 36 44.95 0.92 14.66
C THR A 36 44.25 1.24 15.98
N SER A 37 42.94 1.48 15.93
CA SER A 37 42.13 1.68 17.15
C SER A 37 41.90 0.36 17.91
N SER A 38 41.52 0.43 19.19
CA SER A 38 41.32 -0.73 20.08
C SER A 38 40.16 -1.67 19.68
N GLY A 39 39.33 -1.30 18.72
CA GLY A 39 38.24 -2.11 18.18
C GLY A 39 38.29 -2.23 16.65
N THR A 40 39.50 -2.23 16.09
CA THR A 40 39.72 -2.25 14.65
C THR A 40 40.73 -3.33 14.27
N TRP A 41 40.36 -4.24 13.37
CA TRP A 41 41.26 -5.22 12.78
C TRP A 41 41.65 -4.75 11.39
N VAL A 42 42.93 -4.81 11.04
CA VAL A 42 43.41 -4.36 9.72
C VAL A 42 44.24 -5.44 9.05
N ILE A 43 44.00 -5.68 7.76
CA ILE A 43 44.91 -6.48 6.93
C ILE A 43 45.56 -5.55 5.93
N VAL A 44 46.88 -5.58 5.84
CA VAL A 44 47.65 -4.86 4.82
C VAL A 44 48.29 -5.83 3.83
N PHE A 45 48.43 -5.37 2.60
CA PHE A 45 48.95 -6.11 1.46
C PHE A 45 50.09 -5.34 0.81
N ASP A 46 51.09 -6.06 0.30
CA ASP A 46 52.22 -5.44 -0.38
C ASP A 46 52.09 -5.33 -1.89
N GLY A 47 50.98 -5.80 -2.45
CA GLY A 47 50.52 -5.49 -3.81
C GLY A 47 49.23 -4.66 -3.77
N THR A 48 48.88 -4.11 -4.92
CA THR A 48 47.56 -3.51 -5.17
C THR A 48 46.49 -4.61 -5.23
N GLU A 49 45.23 -4.22 -5.20
CA GLU A 49 44.05 -5.11 -5.34
C GLU A 49 44.07 -6.27 -4.33
N TYR A 50 44.57 -6.03 -3.11
CA TYR A 50 44.65 -7.04 -2.06
C TYR A 50 45.48 -8.28 -2.45
N THR A 51 46.53 -8.07 -3.26
CA THR A 51 47.43 -9.14 -3.71
C THR A 51 48.76 -9.14 -2.96
N GLY A 52 49.53 -10.22 -3.14
CA GLY A 52 50.88 -10.34 -2.62
C GLY A 52 50.95 -10.90 -1.20
N ASN A 53 51.94 -10.41 -0.45
CA ASN A 53 52.23 -10.77 0.92
C ASN A 53 51.33 -9.96 1.86
N VAL A 54 51.00 -10.56 3.00
CA VAL A 54 49.90 -10.10 3.85
C VAL A 54 50.31 -9.99 5.30
N TRP A 55 49.76 -9.00 6.01
CA TRP A 55 49.95 -8.83 7.45
C TRP A 55 48.63 -8.48 8.14
N LYS A 56 48.24 -9.34 9.09
CA LYS A 56 47.13 -9.12 10.04
C LYS A 56 47.63 -8.27 11.20
N ILE A 57 47.05 -7.09 11.37
CA ILE A 57 47.36 -6.12 12.41
C ILE A 57 46.20 -6.16 13.42
N ASN A 58 46.52 -6.48 14.68
CA ASN A 58 45.54 -6.61 15.75
C ASN A 58 45.03 -5.23 16.22
N PRO A 59 43.86 -5.17 16.87
CA PRO A 59 43.37 -3.92 17.43
C PRO A 59 44.30 -3.27 18.44
N GLY A 60 44.36 -1.95 18.43
CA GLY A 60 45.19 -1.15 19.33
C GLY A 60 46.69 -1.28 19.08
N THR A 61 47.08 -1.79 17.91
CA THR A 61 48.49 -1.90 17.51
C THR A 61 49.00 -0.54 17.05
N THR A 62 50.15 -0.15 17.58
CA THR A 62 50.98 0.94 17.08
C THR A 62 52.33 0.36 16.68
N GLU A 63 52.79 0.70 15.47
CA GLU A 63 54.10 0.28 14.95
C GLU A 63 54.87 1.54 14.51
N ASP A 64 55.77 1.98 15.38
CA ASP A 64 56.48 3.26 15.25
C ASP A 64 57.51 3.25 14.10
N ASP A 65 57.94 2.07 13.62
CA ASP A 65 58.96 1.97 12.57
C ASP A 65 58.84 0.69 11.73
N LEU A 66 58.27 0.83 10.53
CA LEU A 66 58.07 -0.27 9.59
C LEU A 66 59.37 -0.80 8.96
N ASN A 67 60.53 -0.15 9.17
CA ASN A 67 61.84 -0.73 8.82
C ASN A 67 62.16 -1.98 9.64
N HIS A 68 61.51 -2.14 10.78
CA HIS A 68 61.76 -3.25 11.72
C HIS A 68 60.68 -4.33 11.70
N VAL A 69 59.61 -4.13 10.92
CA VAL A 69 58.55 -5.11 10.74
C VAL A 69 58.84 -5.94 9.49
N ASN A 70 59.21 -7.20 9.70
CA ASN A 70 59.55 -8.13 8.62
C ASN A 70 58.31 -8.52 7.81
N ARG A 71 58.48 -8.57 6.48
CA ARG A 71 57.49 -9.09 5.52
C ARG A 71 57.86 -10.49 5.09
N TYR A 72 56.89 -11.40 5.08
CA TYR A 72 57.06 -12.81 4.75
C TYR A 72 56.14 -13.26 3.62
N ASP A 73 56.59 -14.20 2.81
CA ASP A 73 55.74 -14.85 1.79
C ASP A 73 54.78 -15.89 2.38
N SER A 74 53.89 -16.42 1.53
CA SER A 74 52.92 -17.46 1.91
C SER A 74 53.56 -18.77 2.38
N SER A 75 54.85 -18.98 2.11
CA SER A 75 55.64 -20.12 2.59
C SER A 75 56.40 -19.82 3.89
N GLY A 76 56.27 -18.60 4.44
CA GLY A 76 56.91 -18.16 5.67
C GLY A 76 58.36 -17.68 5.49
N ASN A 77 58.83 -17.48 4.26
CA ASN A 77 60.19 -16.96 4.03
C ASN A 77 60.20 -15.44 4.09
N LYS A 78 61.23 -14.86 4.72
CA LYS A 78 61.39 -13.40 4.77
C LYS A 78 61.69 -12.86 3.36
N VAL A 79 60.86 -11.94 2.89
CA VAL A 79 60.97 -11.29 1.58
C VAL A 79 61.25 -9.79 1.65
N GLY A 80 61.18 -9.18 2.84
CA GLY A 80 61.48 -7.77 3.01
C GLY A 80 61.07 -7.21 4.38
N VAL A 81 60.79 -5.91 4.40
CA VAL A 81 60.20 -5.17 5.52
C VAL A 81 58.98 -4.39 5.01
N TRP A 82 58.11 -3.93 5.90
CA TRP A 82 56.86 -3.27 5.54
C TRP A 82 56.97 -1.78 5.20
N LYS A 83 58.12 -1.14 5.42
CA LYS A 83 58.35 0.23 4.98
C LYS A 83 58.14 0.39 3.48
N ASN A 84 57.34 1.38 3.10
CA ASN A 84 57.02 1.70 1.71
C ASN A 84 56.50 0.50 0.91
N ALA A 85 55.88 -0.46 1.60
CA ALA A 85 55.43 -1.70 1.00
C ALA A 85 53.91 -1.82 0.96
N ILE A 86 53.19 -1.20 1.91
CA ILE A 86 51.73 -1.29 1.98
C ILE A 86 51.14 -0.60 0.76
N GLN A 87 50.47 -1.37 -0.10
CA GLN A 87 49.86 -0.92 -1.35
C GLN A 87 48.35 -1.08 -1.36
N SER A 88 47.80 -1.92 -0.48
CA SER A 88 46.35 -2.02 -0.25
C SER A 88 46.05 -2.52 1.16
N PHE A 89 44.84 -2.29 1.66
CA PHE A 89 44.42 -2.74 3.00
C PHE A 89 42.91 -2.88 3.16
N ILE A 90 42.48 -3.60 4.20
CA ILE A 90 41.07 -3.75 4.60
C ILE A 90 40.94 -3.54 6.10
N ILE A 91 39.91 -2.77 6.49
CA ILE A 91 39.56 -2.43 7.87
C ILE A 91 38.27 -3.15 8.27
N TYR A 92 38.28 -3.80 9.43
CA TYR A 92 37.11 -4.41 10.04
C TYR A 92 36.81 -3.81 11.42
N LYS A 93 35.52 -3.68 11.75
CA LYS A 93 35.03 -3.24 13.07
C LYS A 93 34.66 -4.39 14.00
N GLN A 94 34.84 -5.63 13.55
CA GLN A 94 34.69 -6.86 14.31
C GLN A 94 35.75 -7.86 13.88
N GLU A 95 36.17 -8.76 14.77
CA GLU A 95 37.16 -9.79 14.44
C GLU A 95 36.63 -10.68 13.32
N PRO A 96 37.31 -10.75 12.16
CA PRO A 96 36.87 -11.61 11.07
C PRO A 96 36.91 -13.08 11.49
N ALA A 97 35.91 -13.89 11.09
CA ALA A 97 35.86 -15.31 11.47
C ALA A 97 37.12 -16.13 11.08
N PHE A 98 37.88 -15.69 10.06
CA PHE A 98 39.12 -16.31 9.61
C PHE A 98 40.38 -15.73 10.27
N TRP A 99 40.25 -14.79 11.21
CA TRP A 99 41.38 -14.05 11.78
C TRP A 99 42.47 -14.98 12.32
N ASN A 100 42.06 -16.06 13.00
CA ASN A 100 42.95 -17.05 13.58
C ASN A 100 43.21 -18.27 12.67
N ASN A 101 42.75 -18.27 11.42
CA ASN A 101 43.01 -19.33 10.45
C ASN A 101 44.39 -19.15 9.78
N SER A 102 45.09 -20.26 9.56
CA SER A 102 46.37 -20.32 8.83
C SER A 102 46.21 -20.26 7.31
N ALA A 103 45.05 -20.63 6.77
CA ALA A 103 44.72 -20.41 5.37
C ALA A 103 44.17 -19.00 5.17
N TRP A 104 44.74 -18.26 4.23
CA TRP A 104 44.26 -16.92 3.90
C TRP A 104 42.94 -17.00 3.12
N PRO A 105 41.95 -16.16 3.46
CA PRO A 105 40.70 -16.07 2.71
C PRO A 105 40.95 -15.65 1.25
N SER A 106 40.08 -16.05 0.32
CA SER A 106 40.04 -15.46 -1.03
C SER A 106 39.68 -13.97 -0.95
N LYS A 107 39.97 -13.20 -2.01
CA LYS A 107 39.62 -11.76 -2.07
C LYS A 107 38.15 -11.49 -1.69
N SER A 108 37.23 -12.28 -2.24
CA SER A 108 35.80 -12.26 -1.93
C SER A 108 35.42 -12.55 -0.47
N GLN A 109 36.30 -13.20 0.28
CA GLN A 109 36.13 -13.48 1.71
C GLN A 109 36.69 -12.36 2.60
N LEU A 110 37.43 -11.41 2.03
CA LEU A 110 38.04 -10.31 2.78
C LEU A 110 37.05 -9.21 3.16
N ILE A 111 35.85 -9.09 2.58
CA ILE A 111 34.87 -8.09 3.05
C ILE A 111 33.75 -8.81 3.80
N GLN A 112 33.72 -8.70 5.13
CA GLN A 112 32.68 -9.30 5.97
C GLN A 112 31.60 -8.29 6.29
N LEU A 113 30.38 -8.56 5.81
CA LEU A 113 29.19 -7.77 6.16
C LEU A 113 28.65 -8.18 7.53
N GLN A 114 28.18 -7.20 8.29
CA GLN A 114 27.38 -7.41 9.50
C GLN A 114 25.94 -7.78 9.14
N GLU A 115 25.14 -8.07 10.17
CA GLU A 115 23.70 -8.28 10.00
C GLU A 115 23.05 -7.03 9.39
N TYR A 116 22.09 -7.24 8.49
CA TYR A 116 21.33 -6.20 7.79
C TYR A 116 22.15 -5.29 6.85
N GLN A 117 23.41 -5.62 6.58
CA GLN A 117 24.23 -4.86 5.64
C GLN A 117 24.15 -5.36 4.21
N ALA A 118 24.35 -4.47 3.24
CA ALA A 118 24.59 -4.80 1.84
C ALA A 118 25.84 -4.04 1.33
N LEU A 119 26.67 -4.69 0.51
CA LEU A 119 27.86 -4.11 -0.12
C LEU A 119 27.64 -4.02 -1.61
N PHE A 120 27.93 -2.86 -2.19
CA PHE A 120 27.96 -2.61 -3.62
C PHE A 120 29.39 -2.18 -3.97
N THR A 121 29.91 -2.69 -5.09
CA THR A 121 31.25 -2.34 -5.57
C THR A 121 31.24 -2.02 -7.06
N GLU A 122 32.06 -1.06 -7.47
CA GLU A 122 32.14 -0.61 -8.85
C GLU A 122 32.69 -1.68 -9.79
N ASN A 123 33.59 -2.56 -9.31
CA ASN A 123 34.23 -3.60 -10.11
C ASN A 123 33.89 -5.01 -9.62
N GLU A 124 34.14 -5.99 -10.48
CA GLU A 124 33.98 -7.41 -10.20
C GLU A 124 34.87 -7.85 -9.01
N ASP A 125 34.58 -9.01 -8.44
CA ASP A 125 35.31 -9.62 -7.32
C ASP A 125 35.46 -8.72 -6.08
N PHE A 126 34.57 -7.73 -5.95
CA PHE A 126 34.55 -6.72 -4.89
C PHE A 126 35.75 -5.77 -4.90
N GLU A 127 36.25 -5.48 -6.11
CA GLU A 127 37.30 -4.50 -6.37
C GLU A 127 36.71 -3.10 -6.59
N GLY A 128 37.60 -2.12 -6.56
CA GLY A 128 37.27 -0.72 -6.73
C GLY A 128 36.63 -0.05 -5.52
N ASP A 129 36.09 1.12 -5.82
CA ASP A 129 35.23 1.85 -4.92
C ASP A 129 34.02 1.03 -4.47
N ASN A 130 33.69 1.18 -3.19
CA ASN A 130 32.68 0.39 -2.53
C ASN A 130 31.90 1.18 -1.50
N ARG A 131 30.68 0.72 -1.23
CA ARG A 131 29.80 1.31 -0.22
C ARG A 131 29.00 0.23 0.48
N VAL A 132 28.92 0.35 1.80
CA VAL A 132 28.10 -0.52 2.66
C VAL A 132 26.86 0.26 3.09
N PHE A 133 25.69 -0.32 2.85
CA PHE A 133 24.39 0.17 3.30
C PHE A 133 23.92 -0.65 4.50
N ASN A 134 23.14 -0.03 5.40
CA ASN A 134 22.60 -0.68 6.60
C ASN A 134 21.08 -0.64 6.55
N GLY A 135 20.44 -1.81 6.58
CA GLY A 135 18.98 -1.93 6.57
C GLY A 135 18.34 -1.48 7.90
N PRO A 136 17.09 -0.97 7.86
CA PRO A 136 16.31 -0.71 6.66
C PRO A 136 16.81 0.55 5.92
N ASP A 137 16.91 0.47 4.60
CA ASP A 137 17.35 1.59 3.77
C ASP A 137 16.68 1.60 2.40
N ASN A 138 16.58 2.79 1.80
CA ASN A 138 16.04 2.97 0.46
C ASN A 138 16.90 3.98 -0.27
N GLU A 139 17.21 3.69 -1.52
CA GLU A 139 17.87 4.63 -2.40
C GLU A 139 17.10 4.67 -3.71
N GLY A 140 16.23 5.68 -3.86
CA GLY A 140 15.39 5.88 -5.05
C GLY A 140 16.19 6.25 -6.29
N SER A 141 17.41 6.76 -6.12
CA SER A 141 18.34 6.94 -7.23
C SER A 141 19.80 6.83 -6.79
N LEU A 142 20.51 5.86 -7.36
CA LEU A 142 21.95 5.75 -7.24
C LEU A 142 22.71 6.87 -7.95
N SER A 143 22.04 7.70 -8.77
CA SER A 143 22.67 8.91 -9.34
C SER A 143 22.97 9.96 -8.29
N ASP A 144 22.33 9.90 -7.12
CA ASP A 144 22.45 10.94 -6.09
C ASP A 144 23.42 10.55 -4.98
N ILE A 145 24.01 9.37 -5.10
CA ILE A 145 24.81 8.73 -4.07
C ILE A 145 26.14 8.32 -4.67
N GLY A 146 27.23 8.78 -4.06
CA GLY A 146 28.58 8.36 -4.42
C GLY A 146 29.08 7.18 -3.61
N TYR A 147 30.18 6.59 -4.07
CA TYR A 147 30.95 5.68 -3.25
C TYR A 147 31.59 6.40 -2.05
N ALA A 148 32.02 5.65 -1.04
CA ALA A 148 32.56 6.25 0.18
C ALA A 148 33.94 6.90 -0.04
N ASN A 149 34.62 6.54 -1.13
CA ASN A 149 36.03 6.82 -1.37
C ASN A 149 36.28 7.83 -2.51
N ASP A 150 35.31 8.05 -3.40
CA ASP A 150 35.32 9.10 -4.42
C ASP A 150 33.94 9.78 -4.52
N SER A 151 33.93 11.02 -4.98
CA SER A 151 32.74 11.78 -5.36
C SER A 151 31.98 11.20 -6.57
N ASP A 152 32.49 10.13 -7.17
CA ASP A 152 31.87 9.42 -8.29
C ASP A 152 30.56 8.76 -7.86
N LYS A 153 29.51 9.06 -8.65
CA LYS A 153 28.14 8.61 -8.42
C LYS A 153 28.01 7.13 -8.78
N MET A 154 27.22 6.38 -8.02
CA MET A 154 26.95 4.96 -8.24
C MET A 154 25.99 4.70 -9.42
N SER A 155 26.09 5.47 -10.51
CA SER A 155 25.19 5.37 -11.66
C SER A 155 25.93 5.51 -12.99
N GLY A 156 25.61 4.66 -13.97
CA GLY A 156 26.22 4.71 -15.31
C GLY A 156 27.12 3.49 -15.58
N THR A 157 28.01 3.60 -16.55
CA THR A 157 29.00 2.55 -16.84
C THR A 157 30.06 2.50 -15.74
N GLY A 158 30.38 1.30 -15.25
CA GLY A 158 31.24 1.11 -14.07
C GLY A 158 30.56 1.53 -12.76
N SER A 159 29.23 1.42 -12.68
CA SER A 159 28.48 1.82 -11.49
C SER A 159 28.49 0.71 -10.45
N VAL A 160 27.94 -0.46 -10.76
CA VAL A 160 27.88 -1.60 -9.83
C VAL A 160 28.13 -2.89 -10.61
N SER A 161 29.21 -3.57 -10.28
CA SER A 161 29.63 -4.81 -10.93
C SER A 161 29.58 -6.03 -10.02
N ALA A 162 29.62 -5.83 -8.70
CA ALA A 162 29.46 -6.89 -7.72
C ALA A 162 28.65 -6.41 -6.51
N LEU A 163 27.94 -7.35 -5.90
CA LEU A 163 27.14 -7.09 -4.72
C LEU A 163 27.16 -8.26 -3.73
N ARG A 164 26.97 -7.94 -2.46
CA ARG A 164 26.87 -8.93 -1.39
C ARG A 164 25.85 -8.51 -0.35
N THR A 165 25.10 -9.47 0.17
CA THR A 165 24.18 -9.27 1.31
C THR A 165 24.74 -9.93 2.57
N GLY A 166 24.61 -9.25 3.70
CA GLY A 166 24.90 -9.77 5.04
C GLY A 166 23.84 -10.77 5.53
N SER A 167 23.99 -11.26 6.76
CA SER A 167 22.94 -12.04 7.41
C SER A 167 21.72 -11.16 7.68
N GLY A 168 20.50 -11.68 7.53
CA GLY A 168 19.27 -10.91 7.76
C GLY A 168 18.94 -9.80 6.74
N SER A 169 19.81 -9.51 5.78
CA SER A 169 19.59 -8.46 4.76
C SER A 169 18.75 -8.96 3.58
N TRP A 170 17.60 -8.34 3.34
CA TRP A 170 16.71 -8.68 2.22
C TRP A 170 16.71 -7.52 1.23
N LEU A 171 17.42 -7.69 0.12
CA LEU A 171 17.69 -6.62 -0.84
C LEU A 171 16.84 -6.81 -2.10
N ILE A 172 16.23 -5.74 -2.59
CA ILE A 172 15.61 -5.68 -3.91
C ILE A 172 16.33 -4.60 -4.70
N ILE A 173 16.89 -4.96 -5.84
CA ILE A 173 17.51 -4.02 -6.78
C ILE A 173 16.61 -3.82 -7.98
N PHE A 174 16.69 -2.63 -8.56
CA PHE A 174 15.87 -2.17 -9.68
C PHE A 174 16.76 -1.54 -10.76
N ASP A 175 16.38 -1.70 -12.02
CA ASP A 175 17.11 -1.14 -13.15
C ASP A 175 16.65 0.26 -13.58
N ASP A 176 15.63 0.80 -12.92
CA ASP A 176 15.16 2.17 -13.06
C ASP A 176 15.12 2.91 -11.72
N THR A 177 14.97 4.24 -11.77
CA THR A 177 14.84 5.06 -10.56
C THR A 177 13.48 4.83 -9.88
N ASP A 178 13.39 5.25 -8.63
CA ASP A 178 12.16 5.28 -7.84
C ASP A 178 11.53 3.88 -7.72
N PHE A 179 12.41 2.87 -7.65
CA PHE A 179 12.05 1.46 -7.49
C PHE A 179 11.27 0.90 -8.68
N ASN A 180 11.45 1.41 -9.90
CA ASN A 180 10.74 0.93 -11.10
C ASN A 180 11.55 -0.05 -11.96
N GLY A 181 10.91 -0.55 -13.01
CA GLY A 181 11.53 -1.41 -14.01
C GLY A 181 11.70 -2.88 -13.59
N ASP A 182 12.66 -3.54 -14.21
CA ASP A 182 13.03 -4.91 -13.88
C ASP A 182 13.66 -4.94 -12.49
N PHE A 183 13.46 -6.04 -11.77
CA PHE A 183 13.96 -6.14 -10.40
C PHE A 183 14.49 -7.53 -10.07
N LEU A 184 15.40 -7.58 -9.09
CA LEU A 184 15.91 -8.83 -8.54
C LEU A 184 15.82 -8.83 -7.02
N LYS A 185 15.19 -9.88 -6.47
CA LYS A 185 15.13 -10.16 -5.04
C LYS A 185 16.34 -10.98 -4.61
N ILE A 186 17.15 -10.42 -3.72
CA ILE A 186 18.42 -10.99 -3.27
C ILE A 186 18.30 -11.33 -1.78
N PRO A 187 18.22 -12.62 -1.42
CA PRO A 187 18.05 -13.03 -0.02
C PRO A 187 19.33 -12.77 0.79
N PRO A 188 19.26 -12.98 2.12
CA PRO A 188 20.44 -12.83 2.99
C PRO A 188 21.59 -13.75 2.61
N SER A 189 22.82 -13.29 2.88
CA SER A 189 24.06 -14.06 2.71
C SER A 189 24.37 -14.51 1.27
N ILE A 190 23.91 -13.74 0.29
CA ILE A 190 24.22 -13.94 -1.13
C ILE A 190 25.46 -13.14 -1.52
N THR A 191 26.22 -13.68 -2.47
CA THR A 191 27.44 -13.09 -3.02
C THR A 191 27.36 -13.22 -4.53
N TYR A 192 27.28 -12.09 -5.23
CA TYR A 192 27.49 -12.01 -6.68
C TYR A 192 28.79 -11.24 -6.91
N SER A 193 29.87 -11.97 -7.18
CA SER A 193 31.17 -11.38 -7.49
C SER A 193 31.25 -10.84 -8.92
N ASN A 194 30.28 -11.18 -9.78
CA ASN A 194 30.16 -10.63 -11.11
C ASN A 194 28.68 -10.57 -11.50
N LEU A 195 28.15 -9.37 -11.73
CA LEU A 195 26.75 -9.16 -12.13
C LEU A 195 26.49 -9.45 -13.61
N ASN A 196 27.53 -9.53 -14.46
CA ASN A 196 27.40 -10.04 -15.82
C ASN A 196 26.89 -11.50 -15.85
N ASP A 197 27.13 -12.27 -14.79
CA ASP A 197 26.69 -13.66 -14.65
C ASP A 197 25.25 -13.79 -14.09
N VAL A 198 24.62 -12.67 -13.73
CA VAL A 198 23.28 -12.64 -13.13
C VAL A 198 22.28 -12.12 -14.15
N GLU A 199 21.35 -12.97 -14.57
CA GLU A 199 20.35 -12.59 -15.58
C GLU A 199 19.38 -11.53 -15.04
N ARG A 200 19.14 -10.50 -15.87
CA ARG A 200 18.05 -9.53 -15.67
C ARG A 200 16.83 -10.00 -16.44
N CYS A 201 15.68 -10.01 -15.79
CA CYS A 201 14.43 -10.47 -16.39
C CYS A 201 13.30 -9.51 -16.05
N ASP A 202 12.36 -9.38 -16.98
CA ASP A 202 11.11 -8.69 -16.75
C ASP A 202 10.22 -9.45 -15.75
N ILE A 203 9.10 -8.82 -15.36
CA ILE A 203 8.13 -9.39 -14.42
C ILE A 203 7.53 -10.74 -14.88
N ASN A 204 7.58 -11.03 -16.18
CA ASN A 204 7.10 -12.27 -16.78
C ASN A 204 8.20 -13.36 -16.84
N GLY A 205 9.41 -13.05 -16.40
CA GLY A 205 10.58 -13.93 -16.48
C GLY A 205 11.23 -13.95 -17.87
N THR A 206 10.94 -12.98 -18.74
CA THR A 206 11.62 -12.81 -20.02
C THR A 206 12.97 -12.18 -19.79
N LYS A 207 14.04 -12.80 -20.28
CA LYS A 207 15.39 -12.26 -20.15
C LYS A 207 15.54 -10.92 -20.90
N ASP A 208 16.04 -9.92 -20.19
CA ASP A 208 16.41 -8.60 -20.68
C ASP A 208 17.88 -8.28 -20.36
N GLY A 209 18.79 -9.23 -20.63
CA GLY A 209 20.23 -9.03 -20.41
C GLY A 209 20.71 -9.48 -19.03
N ASP A 210 21.58 -8.69 -18.41
CA ASP A 210 22.26 -8.97 -17.14
C ASP A 210 22.24 -7.73 -16.23
N TRP A 211 22.70 -7.88 -15.00
CA TRP A 211 22.65 -6.84 -13.96
C TRP A 211 23.87 -5.91 -13.92
N GLN A 212 24.89 -6.13 -14.76
CA GLN A 212 26.09 -5.31 -14.80
C GLN A 212 25.74 -3.86 -15.14
N ASP A 213 26.11 -2.92 -14.27
CA ASP A 213 25.88 -1.47 -14.47
C ASP A 213 24.40 -1.07 -14.68
N GLN A 214 23.46 -1.97 -14.37
CA GLN A 214 22.04 -1.73 -14.58
C GLN A 214 21.34 -1.20 -13.34
N ILE A 215 21.87 -1.40 -12.13
CA ILE A 215 21.17 -1.01 -10.90
C ILE A 215 21.04 0.51 -10.81
N ARG A 216 19.81 1.01 -10.64
CA ARG A 216 19.50 2.44 -10.53
C ARG A 216 18.85 2.80 -9.21
N SER A 217 18.16 1.88 -8.55
CA SER A 217 17.59 2.08 -7.23
C SER A 217 17.53 0.76 -6.46
N PHE A 218 17.36 0.82 -5.13
CA PHE A 218 17.20 -0.37 -4.31
C PHE A 218 16.40 -0.14 -3.03
N LEU A 219 15.85 -1.24 -2.51
CA LEU A 219 15.23 -1.34 -1.19
C LEU A 219 15.96 -2.40 -0.37
N LEU A 220 16.41 -2.04 0.84
CA LEU A 220 17.10 -2.94 1.75
C LEU A 220 16.27 -3.10 3.02
N TYR A 221 15.70 -4.28 3.22
CA TYR A 221 14.92 -4.61 4.41
C TYR A 221 15.80 -5.36 5.43
N ASN A 222 15.53 -5.13 6.71
CA ASN A 222 16.12 -5.86 7.85
C ASN A 222 15.24 -7.06 8.31
N TYR A 223 14.20 -7.37 7.56
CA TYR A 223 13.34 -8.53 7.75
C TYR A 223 12.83 -8.99 6.37
N GLN A 224 12.29 -10.19 6.27
CA GLN A 224 11.73 -10.70 5.02
C GLN A 224 10.35 -10.05 4.76
N PRO A 225 10.17 -9.22 3.72
CA PRO A 225 8.85 -8.72 3.36
C PRO A 225 7.89 -9.87 3.04
N GLU A 226 6.62 -9.76 3.39
CA GLU A 226 5.65 -10.83 3.22
C GLU A 226 5.37 -11.13 1.74
N PHE A 227 5.50 -10.13 0.87
CA PHE A 227 5.47 -10.31 -0.58
C PHE A 227 6.74 -10.99 -1.14
N TRP A 228 7.76 -11.32 -0.35
CA TRP A 228 9.04 -11.82 -0.86
C TRP A 228 8.89 -13.04 -1.77
N ASN A 229 7.99 -13.96 -1.43
CA ASN A 229 7.76 -15.19 -2.18
C ASN A 229 6.80 -15.02 -3.38
N THR A 230 6.35 -13.80 -3.68
CA THR A 230 5.55 -13.48 -4.86
C THR A 230 6.45 -13.16 -6.05
N PRO A 231 5.92 -13.12 -7.28
CA PRO A 231 6.66 -12.63 -8.43
C PRO A 231 6.74 -11.09 -8.50
N TYR A 232 6.40 -10.34 -7.43
CA TYR A 232 6.33 -8.88 -7.43
C TYR A 232 7.30 -8.26 -6.42
N SER A 233 7.84 -7.08 -6.70
CA SER A 233 8.76 -6.35 -5.81
C SER A 233 8.08 -5.64 -4.63
N ARG A 234 6.75 -5.67 -4.56
CA ARG A 234 5.93 -4.91 -3.61
C ARG A 234 4.57 -5.55 -3.33
N ALA A 235 3.82 -4.94 -2.43
CA ALA A 235 2.38 -5.08 -2.36
C ALA A 235 1.77 -4.60 -3.70
N TYR A 236 1.55 -5.53 -4.63
CA TYR A 236 1.30 -5.19 -6.04
C TYR A 236 -0.18 -5.21 -6.39
N VAL A 237 -0.71 -4.13 -6.94
CA VAL A 237 -2.06 -4.10 -7.52
C VAL A 237 -2.03 -4.65 -8.95
N ASP A 238 -2.64 -5.83 -9.15
CA ASP A 238 -2.87 -6.36 -10.50
C ASP A 238 -4.10 -5.70 -11.13
N PHE A 239 -3.88 -4.85 -12.12
CA PHE A 239 -4.97 -4.12 -12.77
C PHE A 239 -5.96 -5.05 -13.47
N SER A 240 -5.51 -6.18 -14.02
CA SER A 240 -6.40 -7.16 -14.66
C SER A 240 -7.43 -7.70 -13.67
N THR A 241 -6.96 -8.13 -12.49
CA THR A 241 -7.83 -8.56 -11.40
C THR A 241 -8.72 -7.40 -10.92
N PHE A 242 -8.17 -6.20 -10.75
CA PHE A 242 -8.93 -5.03 -10.29
C PHE A 242 -10.06 -4.65 -11.25
N TYR A 243 -9.77 -4.57 -12.54
CA TYR A 243 -10.74 -4.36 -13.61
C TYR A 243 -11.83 -5.44 -13.59
N GLY A 244 -11.45 -6.70 -13.41
CA GLY A 244 -12.39 -7.83 -13.33
C GLY A 244 -13.32 -7.84 -12.11
N LEU A 245 -13.03 -7.03 -11.08
CA LEU A 245 -13.93 -6.86 -9.92
C LEU A 245 -15.05 -5.84 -10.16
N TYR A 246 -14.98 -5.09 -11.26
CA TYR A 246 -16.08 -4.22 -11.67
C TYR A 246 -17.06 -5.00 -12.54
N PRO A 247 -18.37 -4.88 -12.25
CA PRO A 247 -19.35 -5.62 -13.00
C PRO A 247 -19.66 -4.90 -14.33
N TYR A 248 -19.47 -5.61 -15.44
CA TYR A 248 -19.78 -5.18 -16.82
C TYR A 248 -19.22 -3.81 -17.26
N PRO A 249 -17.92 -3.51 -17.04
CA PRO A 249 -17.33 -2.28 -17.54
C PRO A 249 -17.53 -2.11 -19.06
N THR A 250 -17.77 -0.87 -19.47
CA THR A 250 -17.96 -0.46 -20.88
C THR A 250 -16.64 -0.11 -21.57
N SER A 251 -15.57 0.16 -20.81
CA SER A 251 -14.19 0.26 -21.32
C SER A 251 -13.57 -1.11 -21.58
N SER A 252 -12.37 -1.15 -22.16
CA SER A 252 -11.54 -2.36 -22.22
C SER A 252 -10.41 -2.30 -21.18
N GLU A 253 -9.98 -3.46 -20.67
CA GLU A 253 -8.84 -3.55 -19.73
C GLU A 253 -7.57 -2.85 -20.27
N SER A 254 -7.32 -2.94 -21.57
CA SER A 254 -6.17 -2.27 -22.23
C SER A 254 -6.21 -0.75 -22.21
N ASP A 255 -7.35 -0.15 -21.83
CA ASP A 255 -7.49 1.31 -21.75
C ASP A 255 -6.89 1.88 -20.45
N ASN A 256 -6.39 1.01 -19.55
CA ASN A 256 -5.87 1.37 -18.22
C ASN A 256 -6.88 2.17 -17.38
N LYS A 257 -8.17 1.87 -17.56
CA LYS A 257 -9.27 2.45 -16.79
C LYS A 257 -10.50 1.57 -16.83
N VAL A 258 -11.31 1.67 -15.80
CA VAL A 258 -12.66 1.09 -15.70
C VAL A 258 -13.66 2.20 -15.98
N VAL A 259 -14.46 2.06 -17.03
CA VAL A 259 -15.65 2.91 -17.24
C VAL A 259 -16.87 2.03 -17.02
N TYR A 260 -17.79 2.46 -16.18
CA TYR A 260 -19.03 1.72 -15.92
C TYR A 260 -20.14 2.67 -15.52
N MET A 261 -21.38 2.23 -15.72
CA MET A 261 -22.56 2.98 -15.32
C MET A 261 -23.17 2.36 -14.06
N VAL A 262 -23.55 3.21 -13.13
CA VAL A 262 -24.39 2.82 -12.00
C VAL A 262 -25.51 3.84 -11.95
N GLU A 263 -26.73 3.35 -11.85
CA GLU A 263 -27.95 4.15 -11.98
C GLU A 263 -28.01 4.82 -13.35
N ASP A 264 -28.15 6.15 -13.38
CA ASP A 264 -28.19 6.97 -14.57
C ASP A 264 -26.86 7.73 -14.82
N SER A 265 -25.78 7.32 -14.16
CA SER A 265 -24.53 8.06 -14.12
C SER A 265 -23.31 7.21 -14.52
N THR A 266 -22.38 7.82 -15.25
CA THR A 266 -21.15 7.16 -15.70
C THR A 266 -19.98 7.53 -14.79
N TYR A 267 -19.23 6.51 -14.38
CA TYR A 267 -18.03 6.67 -13.58
C TYR A 267 -16.82 6.09 -14.32
N THR A 268 -15.69 6.78 -14.21
CA THR A 268 -14.38 6.31 -14.66
C THR A 268 -13.47 6.16 -13.45
N VAL A 269 -12.77 5.03 -13.36
CA VAL A 269 -11.72 4.76 -12.36
C VAL A 269 -10.44 4.45 -13.13
N ASP A 270 -9.41 5.26 -12.94
CA ASP A 270 -8.12 5.04 -13.59
C ASP A 270 -7.39 3.84 -12.97
N CYS A 271 -6.46 3.26 -13.72
CA CYS A 271 -5.55 2.25 -13.18
C CYS A 271 -4.83 2.82 -11.94
N PRO A 272 -4.83 2.09 -10.81
CA PRO A 272 -4.05 2.47 -9.63
C PRO A 272 -2.59 2.70 -10.02
N ASP A 273 -2.09 3.90 -9.78
CA ASP A 273 -0.74 4.30 -10.20
C ASP A 273 0.25 4.03 -9.08
N PHE A 274 1.29 3.25 -9.35
CA PHE A 274 2.36 3.08 -8.36
C PHE A 274 3.11 4.39 -8.25
N THR A 275 3.12 4.97 -7.06
CA THR A 275 3.82 6.24 -6.82
C THR A 275 5.15 6.01 -6.14
N GLU A 276 5.17 5.21 -5.07
CA GLU A 276 6.36 5.12 -4.21
C GLU A 276 6.38 3.85 -3.34
N GLN A 277 7.56 3.44 -2.89
CA GLN A 277 7.76 2.32 -1.95
C GLN A 277 8.89 2.64 -0.96
N SER A 278 8.81 2.08 0.25
CA SER A 278 9.84 2.24 1.27
C SER A 278 10.02 0.96 2.10
N ALA A 279 11.25 0.67 2.51
CA ALA A 279 11.62 -0.32 3.52
C ALA A 279 11.68 0.24 4.95
N LYS A 280 11.48 1.55 5.11
CA LYS A 280 11.48 2.27 6.40
C LYS A 280 10.24 3.15 6.54
N GLN A 281 10.00 3.70 7.73
CA GLN A 281 8.82 4.54 7.95
C GLN A 281 8.79 5.78 7.05
N SER A 282 9.91 6.49 6.89
CA SER A 282 9.99 7.79 6.22
C SER A 282 11.06 7.77 5.12
N LEU A 283 10.76 8.28 3.93
CA LEU A 283 11.71 8.32 2.81
C LEU A 283 12.64 9.53 2.89
N SER A 284 12.11 10.70 3.23
CA SER A 284 12.91 11.89 3.50
C SER A 284 12.32 12.74 4.63
N SER A 285 13.13 13.65 5.19
CA SER A 285 12.65 14.71 6.09
C SER A 285 11.93 15.86 5.37
N TYR A 286 11.76 15.75 4.05
CA TYR A 286 11.21 16.79 3.17
C TYR A 286 9.97 16.34 2.38
N ASP A 287 9.48 15.12 2.62
CA ASP A 287 8.19 14.71 2.07
C ASP A 287 7.08 15.55 2.68
N ASP A 288 6.19 16.03 1.80
CA ASP A 288 4.91 16.60 2.20
C ASP A 288 3.98 15.51 2.79
N ASP A 289 4.28 14.23 2.52
CA ASP A 289 3.56 13.06 3.03
C ASP A 289 3.78 12.87 4.54
N ASN A 290 2.68 12.65 5.28
CA ASN A 290 2.76 12.36 6.71
C ASN A 290 3.11 10.89 6.94
N THR A 291 4.41 10.60 6.96
CA THR A 291 4.95 9.25 7.13
C THR A 291 5.02 8.79 8.59
N ALA A 292 4.71 9.65 9.57
CA ALA A 292 4.96 9.41 11.00
C ALA A 292 4.25 8.17 11.58
N ASN A 293 3.20 7.69 10.91
CA ASN A 293 2.40 6.53 11.34
C ASN A 293 2.32 5.43 10.30
N LEU A 294 3.10 5.52 9.22
CA LEU A 294 3.29 4.39 8.33
C LEU A 294 4.15 3.32 9.02
N PRO A 295 4.05 2.04 8.63
CA PRO A 295 4.81 0.97 9.26
C PRO A 295 6.32 1.24 9.22
N VAL A 296 6.99 1.01 10.35
CA VAL A 296 8.46 1.11 10.44
C VAL A 296 9.18 0.07 9.60
N THR A 297 8.46 -0.97 9.24
CA THR A 297 8.87 -2.08 8.38
C THR A 297 8.72 -1.76 6.89
N GLY A 298 8.16 -0.60 6.53
CA GLY A 298 8.00 -0.19 5.14
C GLY A 298 6.57 -0.32 4.61
N TRP A 299 6.36 0.24 3.42
CA TRP A 299 5.06 0.48 2.82
C TRP A 299 5.16 0.71 1.31
N THR A 300 4.02 0.63 0.62
CA THR A 300 3.85 0.92 -0.82
C THR A 300 2.68 1.88 -1.00
N LYS A 301 2.84 2.90 -1.84
CA LYS A 301 1.84 3.94 -2.12
C LYS A 301 1.29 3.80 -3.54
N TYR A 302 -0.04 3.87 -3.65
CA TYR A 302 -0.78 3.94 -4.91
C TYR A 302 -1.61 5.22 -5.00
N GLY A 303 -1.48 5.96 -6.09
CA GLY A 303 -2.35 7.06 -6.45
C GLY A 303 -3.63 6.55 -7.10
N MET A 304 -4.78 7.07 -6.66
CA MET A 304 -6.10 6.74 -7.18
C MET A 304 -6.76 7.98 -7.78
N SER A 305 -7.43 7.79 -8.92
CA SER A 305 -8.18 8.83 -9.63
C SER A 305 -9.51 8.28 -10.12
N LEU A 306 -10.58 8.97 -9.77
CA LEU A 306 -11.95 8.67 -10.14
C LEU A 306 -12.62 9.91 -10.71
N THR A 307 -13.48 9.72 -11.70
CA THR A 307 -14.28 10.77 -12.33
C THR A 307 -15.73 10.33 -12.45
N HIS A 308 -16.66 11.22 -12.14
CA HIS A 308 -18.07 11.10 -12.47
C HIS A 308 -18.38 12.04 -13.63
N GLU A 309 -18.81 11.49 -14.77
CA GLU A 309 -19.13 12.26 -15.96
C GLU A 309 -20.38 13.10 -15.71
N ASN A 310 -20.29 14.41 -15.91
CA ASN A 310 -21.41 15.32 -15.69
C ASN A 310 -21.85 16.01 -17.00
N PRO A 311 -22.63 15.31 -17.85
CA PRO A 311 -22.99 15.81 -19.17
C PRO A 311 -23.85 17.08 -19.13
N ALA A 312 -24.49 17.39 -17.99
CA ALA A 312 -25.27 18.60 -17.79
C ALA A 312 -24.42 19.84 -17.46
N LEU A 313 -23.14 19.65 -17.12
CA LEU A 313 -22.23 20.69 -16.66
C LEU A 313 -21.00 20.78 -17.58
N THR A 314 -20.21 21.85 -17.44
CA THR A 314 -19.03 22.09 -18.28
C THR A 314 -17.78 21.32 -17.84
N SER A 315 -17.87 20.58 -16.74
CA SER A 315 -16.75 19.95 -16.05
C SER A 315 -17.27 18.79 -15.22
N ASP A 316 -16.54 17.69 -15.26
CA ASP A 316 -16.83 16.48 -14.50
C ASP A 316 -16.48 16.63 -13.01
N ASP A 317 -17.08 15.80 -12.18
CA ASP A 317 -16.74 15.68 -10.76
C ASP A 317 -15.56 14.71 -10.61
N THR A 318 -14.60 15.02 -9.74
CA THR A 318 -13.38 14.21 -9.57
C THR A 318 -13.13 13.82 -8.12
N CYS A 319 -12.48 12.68 -7.91
CA CYS A 319 -11.96 12.26 -6.62
C CYS A 319 -10.58 11.63 -6.79
N THR A 320 -9.59 12.10 -6.03
CA THR A 320 -8.23 11.57 -6.00
C THR A 320 -7.79 11.30 -4.57
N PHE A 321 -7.00 10.26 -4.36
CA PHE A 321 -6.42 9.98 -3.04
C PHE A 321 -5.21 9.05 -3.16
N ASP A 322 -4.36 9.06 -2.14
CA ASP A 322 -3.23 8.14 -2.01
C ASP A 322 -3.57 7.00 -1.05
N ALA A 323 -3.35 5.76 -1.49
CA ALA A 323 -3.54 4.55 -0.70
C ALA A 323 -2.20 3.91 -0.32
N TYR A 324 -1.97 3.76 0.99
CA TYR A 324 -0.74 3.17 1.54
C TYR A 324 -1.02 1.76 2.02
N PHE A 325 -0.20 0.83 1.56
CA PHE A 325 -0.22 -0.57 1.96
C PHE A 325 1.06 -0.92 2.70
N ASP A 326 0.97 -1.73 3.75
CA ASP A 326 2.17 -2.33 4.35
C ASP A 326 2.73 -3.46 3.46
N ASN A 327 3.84 -4.06 3.89
CA ASN A 327 4.45 -5.16 3.14
C ASN A 327 3.66 -6.48 3.19
N THR A 328 2.61 -6.54 4.02
CA THR A 328 1.56 -7.56 4.01
C THR A 328 0.42 -7.24 3.03
N GLY A 329 0.51 -6.13 2.29
CA GLY A 329 -0.56 -5.72 1.38
C GLY A 329 -1.84 -5.30 2.09
N THR A 330 -1.78 -4.97 3.39
CA THR A 330 -2.92 -4.42 4.12
C THR A 330 -2.94 -2.90 4.00
N LEU A 331 -4.12 -2.32 3.75
CA LEU A 331 -4.30 -0.87 3.71
C LEU A 331 -4.07 -0.29 5.11
N VAL A 332 -3.09 0.62 5.23
CA VAL A 332 -2.71 1.25 6.51
C VAL A 332 -3.02 2.74 6.58
N SER A 333 -3.19 3.41 5.42
CA SER A 333 -3.56 4.83 5.38
C SER A 333 -4.17 5.21 4.04
N ILE A 334 -5.10 6.17 4.09
CA ILE A 334 -5.47 7.00 2.94
C ILE A 334 -5.02 8.44 3.24
N GLN A 335 -4.38 9.11 2.29
CA GLN A 335 -3.96 10.51 2.42
C GLN A 335 -4.29 11.30 1.15
N HIS A 336 -4.16 12.63 1.22
CA HIS A 336 -4.39 13.55 0.10
C HIS A 336 -5.74 13.33 -0.59
N PHE A 337 -6.79 13.07 0.20
CA PHE A 337 -8.11 12.85 -0.34
C PHE A 337 -8.67 14.17 -0.89
N ASP A 338 -8.76 14.34 -2.21
CA ASP A 338 -9.41 15.49 -2.83
C ASP A 338 -10.68 15.03 -3.55
N MET A 339 -11.79 15.72 -3.32
CA MET A 339 -13.05 15.48 -4.04
C MET A 339 -13.63 16.81 -4.49
N GLN A 340 -13.68 16.99 -5.81
CA GLN A 340 -14.16 18.21 -6.45
C GLN A 340 -15.48 17.93 -7.16
N LEU A 341 -16.57 18.45 -6.60
CA LEU A 341 -17.91 18.29 -7.18
C LEU A 341 -18.25 19.49 -8.07
N ASN A 342 -17.56 19.58 -9.21
CA ASN A 342 -17.64 20.70 -10.14
C ASN A 342 -19.07 20.87 -10.69
N GLY A 343 -19.78 21.87 -10.16
CA GLY A 343 -21.14 22.19 -10.59
C GLY A 343 -22.10 22.66 -9.51
N ALA A 344 -21.77 22.47 -8.22
CA ALA A 344 -22.50 23.15 -7.15
C ALA A 344 -21.82 23.25 -5.77
N TYR A 345 -20.72 22.54 -5.47
CA TYR A 345 -19.99 22.77 -4.20
C TYR A 345 -18.56 22.24 -4.25
N GLN A 346 -17.61 22.97 -3.66
CA GLN A 346 -16.26 22.48 -3.37
C GLN A 346 -16.21 22.07 -1.89
N ILE A 347 -15.87 20.81 -1.61
CA ILE A 347 -15.66 20.36 -0.23
C ILE A 347 -14.43 21.08 0.30
N SER A 348 -14.59 21.83 1.41
CA SER A 348 -13.49 22.63 1.92
C SER A 348 -12.31 21.75 2.33
N GLN A 349 -11.08 22.22 2.06
CA GLN A 349 -9.85 21.54 2.47
C GLN A 349 -9.83 21.18 3.97
N ALA A 350 -10.39 22.01 4.85
CA ALA A 350 -10.46 21.70 6.28
C ALA A 350 -11.30 20.44 6.61
N VAL A 351 -12.35 20.16 5.84
CA VAL A 351 -13.16 18.95 5.99
C VAL A 351 -12.37 17.73 5.50
N ILE A 352 -11.69 17.89 4.36
CA ILE A 352 -10.74 16.92 3.81
C ILE A 352 -9.62 16.60 4.81
N ASP A 353 -8.92 17.60 5.32
CA ASP A 353 -7.81 17.44 6.28
C ASP A 353 -8.29 16.73 7.57
N THR A 354 -9.55 16.96 7.97
CA THR A 354 -10.14 16.26 9.12
C THR A 354 -10.48 14.80 8.77
N VAL A 355 -10.86 14.48 7.54
CA VAL A 355 -11.02 13.09 7.06
C VAL A 355 -9.66 12.42 7.01
N ASP A 356 -8.64 13.06 6.44
CA ASP A 356 -7.26 12.59 6.42
C ASP A 356 -6.77 12.32 7.85
N PHE A 357 -7.06 13.22 8.80
CA PHE A 357 -6.77 13.02 10.22
C PHE A 357 -7.56 11.88 10.88
N VAL A 358 -8.79 11.59 10.45
CA VAL A 358 -9.60 10.49 11.00
C VAL A 358 -9.23 9.14 10.37
N ALA A 359 -8.92 9.10 9.08
CA ALA A 359 -8.27 7.97 8.41
C ALA A 359 -6.98 7.60 9.14
N TRP A 360 -6.18 8.63 9.44
CA TRP A 360 -4.98 8.55 10.24
C TRP A 360 -5.24 8.10 11.68
N TYR A 361 -6.30 8.58 12.35
CA TYR A 361 -6.64 8.17 13.72
C TYR A 361 -7.08 6.68 13.80
N TYR A 362 -7.84 6.19 12.82
CA TYR A 362 -8.21 4.78 12.74
C TYR A 362 -7.01 3.90 12.32
N GLY A 363 -6.17 4.36 11.39
CA GLY A 363 -4.90 3.69 11.04
C GLY A 363 -3.86 3.68 12.18
N THR A 364 -3.98 4.55 13.19
CA THR A 364 -3.08 4.63 14.36
C THR A 364 -3.58 3.89 15.60
N THR A 365 -4.87 3.57 15.69
CA THR A 365 -5.43 2.84 16.84
C THR A 365 -5.41 1.32 16.66
N GLY A 366 -5.06 0.83 15.47
CA GLY A 366 -4.73 -0.55 15.21
C GLY A 366 -3.62 -0.64 14.15
N ALA A 367 -2.35 -0.57 14.56
CA ALA A 367 -1.36 -1.34 13.81
C ALA A 367 -1.89 -2.77 13.78
N LEU A 368 -2.03 -3.37 12.60
CA LEU A 368 -2.48 -4.75 12.37
C LEU A 368 -1.48 -5.79 12.93
N GLU A 369 -0.95 -5.55 14.12
CA GLU A 369 -0.08 -6.44 14.87
C GLU A 369 -0.92 -7.47 15.65
N THR A 370 -1.61 -8.35 14.94
CA THR A 370 -1.91 -9.71 15.43
C THR A 370 -2.29 -10.62 14.27
N LEU A 371 -1.29 -11.20 13.59
CA LEU A 371 -1.50 -12.34 12.69
C LEU A 371 -1.70 -13.61 13.53
N GLY A 372 -2.96 -14.01 13.74
CA GLY A 372 -3.31 -15.07 14.68
C GLY A 372 -4.64 -15.81 14.50
N ILE A 373 -5.28 -15.86 13.31
CA ILE A 373 -6.44 -16.72 12.97
C ILE A 373 -7.44 -16.97 14.13
N SER A 374 -8.21 -15.95 14.53
CA SER A 374 -9.61 -16.05 15.01
C SER A 374 -10.16 -14.67 15.34
N GLU A 375 -11.43 -14.35 15.05
CA GLU A 375 -12.11 -13.04 15.34
C GLU A 375 -11.52 -11.79 14.65
N GLU A 376 -10.20 -11.66 14.49
CA GLU A 376 -9.49 -10.45 14.03
C GLU A 376 -9.72 -10.07 12.54
N ALA A 377 -10.10 -11.03 11.69
CA ALA A 377 -10.36 -10.76 10.27
C ALA A 377 -11.70 -10.04 10.02
N ALA A 378 -12.64 -10.13 10.98
CA ALA A 378 -13.86 -9.33 10.93
C ALA A 378 -13.58 -7.86 11.27
N ASP A 379 -12.63 -7.60 12.16
CA ASP A 379 -12.25 -6.25 12.58
C ASP A 379 -11.55 -5.48 11.43
N ALA A 380 -10.73 -6.13 10.60
CA ALA A 380 -10.15 -5.47 9.42
C ALA A 380 -11.21 -4.97 8.42
N PHE A 381 -12.31 -5.70 8.23
CA PHE A 381 -13.45 -5.27 7.41
C PHE A 381 -14.28 -4.19 8.12
N VAL A 382 -14.42 -4.25 9.45
CA VAL A 382 -14.98 -3.15 10.29
C VAL A 382 -14.20 -1.87 10.08
N ASP A 383 -12.87 -1.92 10.14
CA ASP A 383 -12.01 -0.74 10.11
C ASP A 383 -12.05 -0.02 8.74
N VAL A 384 -12.04 -0.80 7.65
CA VAL A 384 -12.25 -0.25 6.29
C VAL A 384 -13.64 0.39 6.18
N PHE A 385 -14.69 -0.26 6.68
CA PHE A 385 -16.04 0.30 6.68
C PHE A 385 -16.14 1.58 7.53
N ASP A 386 -15.55 1.61 8.73
CA ASP A 386 -15.59 2.75 9.65
C ASP A 386 -14.85 3.96 9.07
N PHE A 387 -13.70 3.75 8.43
CA PHE A 387 -13.00 4.80 7.68
C PHE A 387 -13.88 5.34 6.54
N VAL A 388 -14.35 4.44 5.68
CA VAL A 388 -15.19 4.77 4.52
C VAL A 388 -16.46 5.51 4.95
N THR A 389 -17.05 5.11 6.08
CA THR A 389 -18.24 5.74 6.67
C THR A 389 -17.92 7.11 7.30
N ALA A 390 -16.76 7.26 7.94
CA ALA A 390 -16.34 8.56 8.47
C ALA A 390 -16.13 9.58 7.35
N ALA A 391 -15.52 9.15 6.24
CA ALA A 391 -15.43 9.93 5.01
C ALA A 391 -16.84 10.21 4.44
N PHE A 392 -17.68 9.16 4.34
CA PHE A 392 -19.05 9.26 3.84
C PHE A 392 -19.86 10.33 4.58
N ASN A 393 -19.91 10.27 5.91
CA ASN A 393 -20.59 11.25 6.77
C ASN A 393 -20.13 12.68 6.55
N LYS A 394 -18.82 12.89 6.51
CA LYS A 394 -18.25 14.24 6.43
C LYS A 394 -18.50 14.87 5.07
N PHE A 395 -18.40 14.10 4.00
CA PHE A 395 -18.66 14.60 2.65
C PHE A 395 -20.15 14.75 2.40
N SER A 396 -21.00 13.79 2.78
CA SER A 396 -22.46 13.92 2.62
C SER A 396 -23.04 15.14 3.35
N ALA A 397 -22.43 15.59 4.46
CA ALA A 397 -22.82 16.81 5.16
C ALA A 397 -22.50 18.09 4.36
N ALA A 398 -21.45 18.04 3.53
CA ALA A 398 -20.94 19.14 2.75
C ALA A 398 -21.55 19.21 1.34
N ILE A 399 -22.09 18.10 0.81
CA ILE A 399 -22.72 18.06 -0.50
C ILE A 399 -24.08 18.76 -0.45
N TYR A 400 -24.12 19.98 -1.00
CA TYR A 400 -25.34 20.77 -1.20
C TYR A 400 -25.48 21.14 -2.66
N LYS A 401 -26.49 20.63 -3.38
CA LYS A 401 -26.67 20.95 -4.80
C LYS A 401 -28.12 21.16 -5.20
N VAL A 402 -28.30 22.11 -6.13
CA VAL A 402 -29.57 22.66 -6.64
C VAL A 402 -29.98 21.99 -7.97
N SER A 403 -29.19 21.03 -8.48
CA SER A 403 -29.39 20.42 -9.81
C SER A 403 -28.64 19.08 -9.98
N ASP A 404 -28.73 18.18 -9.00
CA ASP A 404 -28.12 16.85 -9.09
C ASP A 404 -29.07 15.89 -9.84
N ASN A 405 -28.55 15.04 -10.74
CA ASN A 405 -29.26 13.85 -11.25
C ASN A 405 -29.17 12.67 -10.24
N GLY A 406 -28.51 12.90 -9.11
CA GLY A 406 -28.24 11.94 -8.04
C GLY A 406 -26.91 11.20 -8.22
N GLY A 407 -26.24 11.35 -9.37
CA GLY A 407 -24.91 10.78 -9.63
C GLY A 407 -23.80 11.41 -8.78
N GLN A 408 -23.93 12.68 -8.43
CA GLN A 408 -22.94 13.37 -7.58
C GLN A 408 -23.04 12.89 -6.14
N PHE A 409 -24.26 12.66 -5.66
CA PHE A 409 -24.50 12.08 -4.35
C PHE A 409 -24.08 10.60 -4.27
N TYR A 410 -24.26 9.83 -5.36
CA TYR A 410 -23.83 8.43 -5.46
C TYR A 410 -22.33 8.23 -5.75
N PHE A 411 -21.59 9.30 -6.10
CA PHE A 411 -20.14 9.19 -6.36
C PHE A 411 -19.36 8.71 -5.13
N LEU A 412 -19.87 8.99 -3.93
CA LEU A 412 -19.23 8.60 -2.69
C LEU A 412 -19.31 7.06 -2.46
N PRO A 413 -20.47 6.38 -2.59
CA PRO A 413 -20.53 4.93 -2.71
C PRO A 413 -19.57 4.32 -3.73
N VAL A 414 -19.40 4.94 -4.90
CA VAL A 414 -18.44 4.48 -5.92
C VAL A 414 -17.00 4.52 -5.41
N VAL A 415 -16.60 5.57 -4.68
CA VAL A 415 -15.30 5.65 -4.00
C VAL A 415 -15.17 4.53 -2.95
N CYS A 416 -16.21 4.28 -2.15
CA CYS A 416 -16.25 3.21 -1.16
C CYS A 416 -16.01 1.83 -1.80
N HIS A 417 -16.74 1.52 -2.87
CA HIS A 417 -16.61 0.25 -3.58
C HIS A 417 -15.24 0.12 -4.24
N THR A 418 -14.69 1.22 -4.77
CA THR A 418 -13.35 1.27 -5.37
C THR A 418 -12.26 0.95 -4.35
N LEU A 419 -12.31 1.56 -3.15
CA LEU A 419 -11.40 1.23 -2.06
C LEU A 419 -11.48 -0.24 -1.67
N ASN A 420 -12.69 -0.79 -1.56
CA ASN A 420 -12.88 -2.20 -1.23
C ASN A 420 -12.29 -3.14 -2.32
N ARG A 421 -12.48 -2.80 -3.60
CA ARG A 421 -11.90 -3.55 -4.73
C ARG A 421 -10.37 -3.46 -4.73
N LEU A 422 -9.81 -2.28 -4.44
CA LEU A 422 -8.36 -2.07 -4.35
C LEU A 422 -7.74 -2.92 -3.23
N CYS A 423 -8.36 -2.95 -2.06
CA CYS A 423 -7.89 -3.80 -0.95
C CYS A 423 -7.93 -5.29 -1.29
N THR A 424 -8.77 -5.71 -2.24
CA THR A 424 -8.91 -7.10 -2.67
C THR A 424 -7.87 -7.51 -3.72
N THR A 425 -7.21 -6.55 -4.40
CA THR A 425 -6.39 -6.81 -5.59
C THR A 425 -4.89 -6.77 -5.36
N VAL A 426 -4.45 -6.32 -4.18
CA VAL A 426 -3.04 -6.34 -3.79
C VAL A 426 -2.55 -7.80 -3.65
N ALA A 427 -1.50 -8.18 -4.40
CA ALA A 427 -1.21 -9.55 -4.84
C ALA A 427 -0.81 -10.56 -3.74
N LYS A 428 -1.60 -11.64 -3.63
CA LYS A 428 -1.30 -13.11 -3.55
C LYS A 428 -0.41 -13.85 -2.50
N PRO A 429 0.07 -13.33 -1.36
CA PRO A 429 -0.06 -14.11 -0.13
C PRO A 429 -1.48 -13.95 0.43
N PHE A 430 -2.18 -12.89 0.03
CA PHE A 430 -3.40 -12.40 0.68
C PHE A 430 -4.72 -12.76 -0.04
N ASN A 431 -4.63 -13.59 -1.08
CA ASN A 431 -5.76 -14.33 -1.64
C ASN A 431 -5.61 -15.85 -1.39
N ALA A 432 -4.85 -16.24 -0.37
CA ALA A 432 -5.21 -17.45 0.34
C ALA A 432 -6.64 -17.27 0.84
N SER A 433 -7.41 -18.34 0.87
CA SER A 433 -8.58 -18.33 1.73
C SER A 433 -8.14 -17.80 3.10
N VAL A 434 -8.73 -16.70 3.56
CA VAL A 434 -8.48 -16.15 4.91
C VAL A 434 -8.60 -17.29 5.94
N TYR A 435 -9.48 -18.24 5.63
CA TYR A 435 -9.62 -19.54 6.25
C TYR A 435 -8.62 -20.56 5.70
N THR A 436 -7.37 -20.45 6.11
CA THR A 436 -6.31 -21.41 5.71
C THR A 436 -6.60 -22.84 6.20
N ASN A 437 -7.32 -22.98 7.32
CA ASN A 437 -7.78 -24.25 7.88
C ASN A 437 -8.78 -24.95 6.95
N SER A 438 -8.45 -26.15 6.48
CA SER A 438 -9.32 -26.95 5.60
C SER A 438 -10.65 -27.37 6.23
N ASN A 439 -10.77 -27.31 7.56
CA ASN A 439 -12.00 -27.65 8.29
C ASN A 439 -12.88 -26.43 8.58
N ASP A 440 -12.43 -25.22 8.25
CA ASP A 440 -13.24 -24.02 8.36
C ASP A 440 -14.20 -23.97 7.17
N SER A 441 -15.51 -23.99 7.45
CA SER A 441 -16.52 -23.99 6.41
C SER A 441 -16.47 -22.75 5.52
N ARG A 442 -15.94 -21.64 6.05
CA ARG A 442 -15.87 -20.35 5.35
C ARG A 442 -14.87 -20.34 4.20
N LYS A 443 -13.97 -21.32 4.15
CA LYS A 443 -12.96 -21.49 3.11
C LYS A 443 -13.50 -21.63 1.69
N ASN A 444 -14.67 -22.23 1.55
CA ASN A 444 -15.26 -22.54 0.24
C ASN A 444 -16.37 -21.55 -0.15
N TYR A 445 -16.60 -20.50 0.65
CA TYR A 445 -17.72 -19.60 0.40
C TYR A 445 -17.35 -18.44 -0.52
N SER A 446 -18.26 -18.15 -1.45
CA SER A 446 -18.29 -16.91 -2.22
C SER A 446 -19.60 -16.18 -1.93
N MET A 447 -19.51 -14.92 -1.51
CA MET A 447 -20.70 -14.09 -1.36
C MET A 447 -21.09 -13.45 -2.68
N ALA A 448 -22.39 -13.35 -2.92
CA ALA A 448 -22.96 -12.73 -4.09
C ALA A 448 -24.23 -11.98 -3.71
N PHE A 449 -24.52 -10.93 -4.48
CA PHE A 449 -25.79 -10.23 -4.41
C PHE A 449 -26.68 -10.66 -5.59
N ASP A 450 -27.90 -11.09 -5.29
CA ASP A 450 -28.90 -11.50 -6.28
C ASP A 450 -29.78 -10.32 -6.69
N ASN A 451 -29.31 -9.58 -7.71
CA ASN A 451 -30.07 -8.48 -8.32
C ASN A 451 -31.38 -8.94 -8.99
N ASP A 452 -31.47 -10.18 -9.48
CA ASP A 452 -32.66 -10.68 -10.18
C ASP A 452 -33.83 -10.88 -9.20
N SER A 453 -33.54 -11.38 -7.99
CA SER A 453 -34.55 -11.60 -6.95
C SER A 453 -34.93 -10.32 -6.20
N PHE A 454 -34.11 -9.27 -6.24
CA PHE A 454 -34.28 -8.06 -5.44
C PHE A 454 -35.64 -7.35 -5.64
N PRO A 455 -36.13 -7.09 -6.86
CA PRO A 455 -37.42 -6.41 -7.04
C PRO A 455 -38.60 -7.19 -6.44
N GLY A 456 -38.57 -8.52 -6.55
CA GLY A 456 -39.58 -9.39 -5.95
C GLY A 456 -39.55 -9.34 -4.42
N SER A 457 -38.35 -9.36 -3.85
CA SER A 457 -38.12 -9.20 -2.41
C SER A 457 -38.65 -7.86 -1.91
N LEU A 458 -38.23 -6.74 -2.55
CA LEU A 458 -38.67 -5.40 -2.18
C LEU A 458 -40.19 -5.25 -2.26
N SER A 459 -40.81 -5.69 -3.36
CA SER A 459 -42.27 -5.61 -3.54
C SER A 459 -43.02 -6.33 -2.41
N SER A 460 -42.54 -7.50 -2.00
CA SER A 460 -43.12 -8.27 -0.91
C SER A 460 -42.95 -7.57 0.45
N VAL A 461 -41.73 -7.10 0.76
CA VAL A 461 -41.41 -6.46 2.04
C VAL A 461 -42.16 -5.14 2.20
N ILE A 462 -42.12 -4.25 1.19
CA ILE A 462 -42.70 -2.92 1.30
C ILE A 462 -44.23 -2.95 1.34
N SER A 463 -44.86 -3.91 0.65
CA SER A 463 -46.31 -4.17 0.75
C SER A 463 -46.73 -4.66 2.15
N GLY A 464 -45.78 -5.18 2.93
CA GLY A 464 -46.01 -5.53 4.34
C GLY A 464 -46.06 -4.32 5.27
N TYR A 465 -45.50 -3.17 4.86
CA TYR A 465 -45.48 -1.94 5.65
C TYR A 465 -46.60 -0.95 5.29
N GLY A 466 -47.11 -0.97 4.07
CA GLY A 466 -48.15 -0.04 3.62
C GLY A 466 -48.73 -0.34 2.24
N SER A 467 -49.56 0.59 1.74
CA SER A 467 -50.20 0.48 0.43
C SER A 467 -49.22 0.80 -0.70
N VAL A 468 -48.96 -0.20 -1.54
CA VAL A 468 -48.09 -0.08 -2.72
C VAL A 468 -48.93 -0.18 -4.00
N GLN A 469 -48.71 0.72 -4.96
CA GLN A 469 -49.40 0.77 -6.25
C GLN A 469 -48.41 1.07 -7.39
N GLY A 470 -48.84 0.85 -8.63
CA GLY A 470 -48.08 1.30 -9.80
C GLY A 470 -46.69 0.68 -9.96
N TRP A 471 -46.46 -0.52 -9.40
CA TRP A 471 -45.16 -1.19 -9.46
C TRP A 471 -44.70 -1.45 -10.90
N GLN A 472 -43.51 -0.97 -11.24
CA GLN A 472 -42.85 -1.14 -12.53
C GLN A 472 -41.36 -1.41 -12.32
N GLN A 473 -40.76 -2.20 -13.21
CA GLN A 473 -39.31 -2.34 -13.31
C GLN A 473 -38.89 -1.58 -14.56
N GLU A 474 -38.15 -0.50 -14.39
CA GLU A 474 -37.57 0.25 -15.48
C GLU A 474 -36.26 -0.42 -15.91
N ASN A 475 -36.21 -0.73 -17.20
CA ASN A 475 -35.05 -1.26 -17.87
C ASN A 475 -34.57 -0.17 -18.83
N SER A 476 -33.55 0.63 -18.47
CA SER A 476 -32.89 1.45 -19.48
C SER A 476 -32.22 0.49 -20.48
N LEU A 477 -32.68 0.50 -21.73
CA LEU A 477 -32.19 -0.40 -22.78
C LEU A 477 -31.06 0.20 -23.61
N ASP A 478 -30.63 1.43 -23.30
CA ASP A 478 -29.63 2.16 -24.09
C ASP A 478 -28.29 2.25 -23.35
N GLY A 479 -27.42 1.27 -23.61
CA GLY A 479 -25.97 1.39 -23.40
C GLY A 479 -25.43 1.23 -21.97
N GLY A 480 -26.29 0.91 -20.99
CA GLY A 480 -25.91 0.81 -19.58
C GLY A 480 -25.27 -0.52 -19.14
N THR A 481 -24.78 -0.51 -17.89
CA THR A 481 -24.11 -1.62 -17.22
C THR A 481 -25.14 -2.44 -16.44
N TYR A 482 -25.80 -3.37 -17.13
CA TYR A 482 -26.80 -4.24 -16.51
C TYR A 482 -26.21 -5.02 -15.33
N PRO A 483 -26.91 -5.15 -14.18
CA PRO A 483 -28.26 -4.64 -13.89
C PRO A 483 -28.30 -3.27 -13.18
N PHE A 484 -27.17 -2.56 -13.01
CA PHE A 484 -27.09 -1.40 -12.11
C PHE A 484 -27.74 -0.14 -12.67
N ASP A 485 -28.08 -0.12 -13.96
CA ASP A 485 -28.86 0.93 -14.59
C ASP A 485 -30.38 0.68 -14.50
N GLN A 486 -30.81 -0.39 -13.82
CA GLN A 486 -32.23 -0.69 -13.62
C GLN A 486 -32.78 -0.07 -12.33
N ALA A 487 -34.09 0.19 -12.32
CA ALA A 487 -34.80 0.67 -11.15
C ALA A 487 -36.18 0.01 -10.96
N ALA A 488 -36.61 -0.12 -9.70
CA ALA A 488 -37.98 -0.43 -9.34
C ALA A 488 -38.73 0.86 -9.00
N GLU A 489 -39.75 1.19 -9.79
CA GLU A 489 -40.61 2.36 -9.60
C GLU A 489 -41.95 1.94 -8.98
N TYR A 490 -42.41 2.67 -7.98
CA TYR A 490 -43.66 2.35 -7.28
C TYR A 490 -44.23 3.55 -6.55
N THR A 491 -45.51 3.47 -6.21
CA THR A 491 -46.17 4.44 -5.35
C THR A 491 -46.40 3.84 -3.97
N TYR A 492 -45.76 4.38 -2.93
CA TYR A 492 -45.99 4.02 -1.53
C TYR A 492 -46.86 5.08 -0.86
N GLU A 493 -48.00 4.66 -0.31
CA GLU A 493 -48.95 5.55 0.39
C GLU A 493 -49.37 6.78 -0.45
N SER A 494 -49.51 6.58 -1.77
CA SER A 494 -49.82 7.61 -2.80
C SER A 494 -48.67 8.56 -3.19
N TYR A 495 -47.44 8.29 -2.76
CA TYR A 495 -46.24 9.04 -3.14
C TYR A 495 -45.30 8.20 -4.01
N PRO A 496 -44.78 8.73 -5.13
CA PRO A 496 -43.89 8.00 -6.03
C PRO A 496 -42.49 7.85 -5.43
N PHE A 497 -41.93 6.65 -5.55
CA PHE A 497 -40.58 6.31 -5.16
C PHE A 497 -39.93 5.47 -6.25
N ARG A 498 -38.62 5.61 -6.38
CA ARG A 498 -37.77 4.79 -7.23
C ARG A 498 -36.66 4.19 -6.39
N THR A 499 -36.36 2.91 -6.62
CA THR A 499 -35.23 2.21 -6.00
C THR A 499 -34.32 1.71 -7.10
N TRP A 500 -33.09 2.18 -7.13
CA TRP A 500 -32.07 1.68 -8.05
C TRP A 500 -31.51 0.34 -7.59
N TYR A 501 -31.13 -0.48 -8.56
CA TYR A 501 -30.52 -1.77 -8.30
C TYR A 501 -29.15 -1.60 -7.65
N GLN A 502 -28.75 -2.58 -6.85
CA GLN A 502 -27.66 -2.39 -5.90
C GLN A 502 -26.30 -2.58 -6.56
N GLU A 503 -25.38 -1.63 -6.35
CA GLU A 503 -23.95 -1.93 -6.56
C GLU A 503 -23.47 -2.84 -5.43
N SER A 504 -22.63 -3.81 -5.78
CA SER A 504 -21.94 -4.62 -4.78
C SER A 504 -20.46 -4.81 -5.12
N SER A 505 -19.64 -4.91 -4.09
CA SER A 505 -18.24 -5.34 -4.22
C SER A 505 -17.87 -6.31 -3.11
N VAL A 506 -17.26 -7.42 -3.50
CA VAL A 506 -16.81 -8.46 -2.58
C VAL A 506 -15.44 -8.08 -2.03
N SER A 507 -15.29 -8.11 -0.71
CA SER A 507 -14.02 -7.92 0.01
C SER A 507 -13.40 -9.29 0.28
N ALA A 508 -12.72 -9.86 -0.73
CA ALA A 508 -12.18 -11.23 -0.68
C ALA A 508 -13.16 -12.26 -0.04
N GLN A 509 -12.69 -13.14 0.84
CA GLN A 509 -13.54 -14.08 1.61
C GLN A 509 -14.06 -13.52 2.94
N LEU A 510 -14.02 -12.19 3.13
CA LEU A 510 -14.40 -11.56 4.39
C LEU A 510 -15.84 -11.06 4.37
N GLY A 511 -16.20 -10.39 3.27
CA GLY A 511 -17.32 -9.46 3.28
C GLY A 511 -17.88 -9.13 1.90
N ILE A 512 -19.09 -8.57 1.87
CA ILE A 512 -19.65 -7.91 0.68
C ILE A 512 -20.19 -6.55 1.11
N PHE A 513 -19.76 -5.52 0.38
CA PHE A 513 -20.34 -4.19 0.43
C PHE A 513 -21.50 -4.13 -0.55
N VAL A 514 -22.60 -3.54 -0.12
CA VAL A 514 -23.77 -3.29 -0.97
C VAL A 514 -24.20 -1.84 -0.78
N SER A 515 -24.39 -1.10 -1.87
CA SER A 515 -24.97 0.23 -1.85
C SER A 515 -26.24 0.32 -2.68
N CYS A 516 -27.09 1.29 -2.36
CA CYS A 516 -28.36 1.50 -3.04
C CYS A 516 -28.80 2.96 -2.93
N LYS A 517 -29.35 3.52 -4.01
CA LYS A 517 -30.08 4.78 -4.00
C LYS A 517 -31.58 4.57 -4.06
N LEU A 518 -32.27 5.40 -3.31
CA LEU A 518 -33.72 5.55 -3.33
C LEU A 518 -34.04 6.99 -3.66
N ASP A 519 -34.95 7.20 -4.60
CA ASP A 519 -35.47 8.53 -4.91
C ASP A 519 -36.90 8.65 -4.42
N TYR A 520 -37.20 9.74 -3.72
CA TYR A 520 -38.56 10.22 -3.56
C TYR A 520 -38.82 11.27 -4.64
N GLU A 521 -39.63 10.90 -5.62
CA GLU A 521 -39.93 11.77 -6.75
C GLU A 521 -40.85 12.91 -6.32
N ILE A 522 -40.30 14.12 -6.25
CA ILE A 522 -41.08 15.34 -6.07
C ILE A 522 -41.41 15.77 -7.49
N GLY A 523 -42.69 16.03 -7.83
CA GLY A 523 -43.17 16.18 -9.22
C GLY A 523 -42.52 17.25 -10.14
N ASP A 524 -41.41 17.83 -9.73
CA ASP A 524 -40.36 18.48 -10.52
C ASP A 524 -39.07 17.67 -10.36
N ASN A 525 -38.70 16.85 -11.35
CA ASN A 525 -37.55 15.92 -11.34
C ASN A 525 -36.19 16.57 -10.99
N SER A 526 -36.09 17.90 -10.94
CA SER A 526 -34.90 18.62 -10.45
C SER A 526 -34.83 18.73 -8.92
N LYS A 527 -35.77 18.14 -8.20
CA LYS A 527 -35.95 18.28 -6.73
C LYS A 527 -36.25 16.95 -6.04
N ASP A 528 -35.91 15.83 -6.64
CA ASP A 528 -36.12 14.53 -5.99
C ASP A 528 -35.25 14.43 -4.74
N ASP A 529 -35.79 13.90 -3.65
CA ASP A 529 -34.97 13.66 -2.46
C ASP A 529 -34.28 12.30 -2.63
N HIS A 530 -33.00 12.22 -2.28
CA HIS A 530 -32.20 11.02 -2.47
C HIS A 530 -31.87 10.36 -1.13
N VAL A 531 -31.97 9.04 -1.05
CA VAL A 531 -31.47 8.26 0.08
C VAL A 531 -30.38 7.33 -0.43
N ILE A 532 -29.22 7.38 0.20
CA ILE A 532 -28.11 6.46 -0.07
C ILE A 532 -27.98 5.51 1.10
N LEU A 533 -27.97 4.22 0.79
CA LEU A 533 -27.72 3.15 1.74
C LEU A 533 -26.34 2.56 1.48
N LEU A 534 -25.59 2.31 2.55
CA LEU A 534 -24.36 1.52 2.55
C LEU A 534 -24.51 0.41 3.58
N LEU A 535 -24.33 -0.84 3.14
CA LEU A 535 -24.47 -2.03 3.96
C LEU A 535 -23.22 -2.91 3.81
N GLY A 536 -22.75 -3.45 4.94
CA GLY A 536 -21.67 -4.41 4.99
C GLY A 536 -22.17 -5.73 5.57
N PHE A 537 -21.92 -6.82 4.85
CA PHE A 537 -22.27 -8.18 5.28
C PHE A 537 -21.01 -8.99 5.46
N LYS A 538 -20.95 -9.80 6.52
CA LYS A 538 -19.89 -10.79 6.71
C LYS A 538 -20.36 -12.21 6.40
N ILE A 539 -19.41 -13.06 6.02
CA ILE A 539 -19.63 -14.50 5.99
C ILE A 539 -19.94 -14.98 7.42
N PRO A 540 -20.99 -15.80 7.63
CA PRO A 540 -21.34 -16.27 8.97
C PRO A 540 -20.29 -17.26 9.50
N ASP A 541 -20.15 -17.29 10.82
CA ASP A 541 -19.18 -18.14 11.52
C ASP A 541 -19.54 -19.64 11.48
N THR A 542 -20.78 -19.98 11.10
CA THR A 542 -21.30 -21.36 11.03
C THR A 542 -21.81 -21.71 9.63
N THR A 543 -21.53 -22.94 9.19
CA THR A 543 -22.08 -23.52 7.95
C THR A 543 -23.61 -23.51 7.95
N GLY A 544 -24.23 -22.88 6.95
CA GLY A 544 -25.69 -22.91 6.76
C GLY A 544 -26.47 -21.75 7.38
N ASP A 545 -25.81 -20.85 8.13
CA ASP A 545 -26.40 -19.59 8.59
C ASP A 545 -26.46 -18.57 7.44
N LYS A 546 -27.35 -17.58 7.50
CA LYS A 546 -27.40 -16.51 6.49
C LYS A 546 -26.24 -15.51 6.65
N PRO A 547 -25.83 -14.81 5.58
CA PRO A 547 -24.94 -13.66 5.68
C PRO A 547 -25.47 -12.68 6.73
N THR A 548 -24.60 -12.24 7.62
CA THR A 548 -25.01 -11.38 8.74
C THR A 548 -24.75 -9.93 8.35
N LEU A 549 -25.80 -9.11 8.37
CA LEU A 549 -25.66 -7.66 8.29
C LEU A 549 -24.87 -7.21 9.53
N THR A 550 -23.65 -6.75 9.30
CA THR A 550 -22.76 -6.29 10.36
C THR A 550 -22.72 -4.78 10.42
N PHE A 551 -22.99 -4.08 9.32
CA PHE A 551 -22.96 -2.63 9.28
C PHE A 551 -24.06 -2.09 8.39
N ALA A 552 -24.64 -0.96 8.79
CA ALA A 552 -25.38 -0.14 7.87
C ALA A 552 -25.31 1.34 8.20
N GLN A 553 -25.44 2.13 7.15
CA GLN A 553 -25.58 3.56 7.22
C GLN A 553 -26.56 4.04 6.15
N ALA A 554 -27.27 5.11 6.45
CA ALA A 554 -28.10 5.82 5.50
C ALA A 554 -27.84 7.33 5.56
N THR A 555 -27.84 7.97 4.39
CA THR A 555 -27.98 9.42 4.29
C THR A 555 -29.19 9.78 3.45
N VAL A 556 -30.01 10.70 3.95
CA VAL A 556 -31.11 11.34 3.24
C VAL A 556 -30.68 12.75 2.85
N GLN A 557 -30.70 13.03 1.55
CA GLN A 557 -30.48 14.35 0.97
C GLN A 557 -31.81 15.00 0.59
N PHE A 558 -31.99 16.25 1.01
CA PHE A 558 -33.11 17.07 0.59
C PHE A 558 -32.65 18.09 -0.46
N THR A 559 -32.83 17.76 -1.74
CA THR A 559 -32.24 18.52 -2.88
C THR A 559 -32.82 19.92 -3.04
N ASP A 560 -34.04 20.14 -2.57
CA ASP A 560 -34.67 21.46 -2.58
C ASP A 560 -34.06 22.44 -1.56
N GLY A 561 -33.16 21.97 -0.69
CA GLY A 561 -32.47 22.77 0.31
C GLY A 561 -33.35 23.25 1.47
N SER A 562 -34.61 22.78 1.56
CA SER A 562 -35.55 23.22 2.59
C SER A 562 -35.23 22.68 3.98
N ASN A 563 -34.46 21.60 4.06
CA ASN A 563 -34.10 20.93 5.29
C ASN A 563 -32.63 20.49 5.22
N THR A 564 -32.00 20.33 6.39
CA THR A 564 -30.65 19.74 6.47
C THR A 564 -30.70 18.25 6.19
N ASN A 565 -29.69 17.73 5.50
CA ASN A 565 -29.53 16.30 5.25
C ASN A 565 -29.57 15.51 6.58
N ILE A 566 -30.17 14.32 6.55
CA ILE A 566 -30.18 13.38 7.68
C ILE A 566 -29.09 12.36 7.42
N MET A 567 -28.11 12.29 8.32
CA MET A 567 -27.04 11.28 8.26
C MET A 567 -27.12 10.42 9.51
N THR A 568 -27.27 9.11 9.32
CA THR A 568 -27.19 8.17 10.44
C THR A 568 -25.72 7.96 10.83
N PRO A 569 -25.43 7.66 12.10
CA PRO A 569 -24.14 7.08 12.44
C PRO A 569 -23.94 5.70 11.74
N PRO A 570 -22.69 5.19 11.65
CA PRO A 570 -22.42 3.81 11.27
C PRO A 570 -22.95 2.85 12.34
N TYR A 571 -24.10 2.22 12.13
CA TYR A 571 -24.55 1.20 13.07
C TYR A 571 -23.84 -0.11 12.77
N ASN A 572 -23.34 -0.78 13.81
CA ASN A 572 -22.53 -2.01 13.70
C ASN A 572 -23.01 -3.08 14.70
N ASN A 573 -22.81 -4.38 14.43
CA ASN A 573 -23.25 -5.51 15.27
C ASN A 573 -22.14 -6.16 16.12
N VAL A 574 -21.00 -5.51 16.34
CA VAL A 574 -19.92 -6.01 17.23
C VAL A 574 -20.16 -5.63 18.70
N SER A 575 -19.58 -6.35 19.67
CA SER A 575 -19.72 -6.04 21.10
C SER A 575 -18.57 -5.18 21.61
N SER A 576 -18.63 -3.86 21.41
CA SER A 576 -17.60 -2.91 21.88
C SER A 576 -18.23 -1.71 22.59
N GLY A 577 -17.45 -0.99 23.39
CA GLY A 577 -17.92 -0.01 24.39
C GLY A 577 -18.47 1.32 23.86
N THR A 578 -18.75 1.46 22.56
CA THR A 578 -19.30 2.70 21.95
C THR A 578 -20.81 2.60 21.72
N SER A 579 -21.48 3.74 21.47
CA SER A 579 -22.94 3.83 21.32
C SER A 579 -23.51 3.37 19.98
N TYR A 580 -22.66 2.94 19.04
CA TYR A 580 -23.06 2.58 17.67
C TYR A 580 -23.21 1.08 17.44
N TYR A 581 -22.86 0.28 18.45
CA TYR A 581 -23.03 -1.17 18.45
C TYR A 581 -24.46 -1.57 18.83
N THR A 582 -25.13 -2.32 17.97
CA THR A 582 -26.54 -2.70 18.09
C THR A 582 -26.76 -4.12 17.58
N SER A 583 -27.60 -4.88 18.29
CA SER A 583 -28.05 -6.20 17.82
C SER A 583 -29.06 -6.12 16.68
N ASP A 584 -29.62 -4.93 16.42
CA ASP A 584 -30.60 -4.67 15.36
C ASP A 584 -30.23 -3.41 14.59
N VAL A 585 -29.36 -3.60 13.59
CA VAL A 585 -28.82 -2.53 12.73
C VAL A 585 -29.93 -1.84 11.93
N ILE A 586 -30.88 -2.61 11.38
CA ILE A 586 -31.97 -2.08 10.54
C ILE A 586 -32.89 -1.17 11.36
N ASP A 587 -33.35 -1.64 12.52
CA ASP A 587 -34.25 -0.82 13.35
C ASP A 587 -33.54 0.41 13.92
N SER A 588 -32.23 0.35 14.13
CA SER A 588 -31.45 1.50 14.60
C SER A 588 -31.36 2.60 13.53
N VAL A 589 -31.12 2.24 12.27
CA VAL A 589 -31.18 3.16 11.12
C VAL A 589 -32.59 3.74 10.98
N TYR A 590 -33.63 2.88 10.99
CA TYR A 590 -35.03 3.29 10.89
C TYR A 590 -35.42 4.32 11.95
N ASN A 591 -35.17 4.00 13.23
CA ASN A 591 -35.57 4.85 14.36
C ASN A 591 -34.84 6.20 14.32
N TYR A 592 -33.58 6.23 13.87
CA TYR A 592 -32.85 7.47 13.71
C TYR A 592 -33.47 8.36 12.63
N ILE A 593 -33.68 7.84 11.43
CA ILE A 593 -34.29 8.60 10.33
C ILE A 593 -35.68 9.07 10.74
N GLN A 594 -36.51 8.18 11.28
CA GLN A 594 -37.87 8.51 11.72
C GLN A 594 -37.89 9.60 12.80
N GLY A 595 -36.94 9.55 13.74
CA GLY A 595 -36.77 10.58 14.75
C GLY A 595 -36.42 11.95 14.15
N GLN A 596 -35.50 11.99 13.18
CA GLN A 596 -35.10 13.24 12.52
C GLN A 596 -36.20 13.80 11.60
N LEU A 597 -36.95 12.94 10.90
CA LEU A 597 -38.07 13.36 10.06
C LEU A 597 -39.18 14.10 10.82
N SER A 598 -39.30 13.89 12.14
CA SER A 598 -40.25 14.64 12.96
C SER A 598 -39.97 16.15 13.01
N GLY A 599 -38.73 16.57 12.75
CA GLY A 599 -38.30 17.96 12.66
C GLY A 599 -38.31 18.55 11.24
N VAL A 600 -38.58 17.72 10.22
CA VAL A 600 -38.53 18.13 8.80
C VAL A 600 -39.80 18.88 8.42
N THR A 601 -39.64 20.07 7.83
CA THR A 601 -40.76 20.85 7.30
C THR A 601 -41.13 20.33 5.91
N MET A 602 -42.42 20.03 5.69
CA MET A 602 -42.93 19.46 4.45
C MET A 602 -44.05 20.33 3.87
N SER A 603 -43.89 20.78 2.62
CA SER A 603 -44.98 21.37 1.84
C SER A 603 -45.97 20.29 1.36
N SER A 604 -47.04 20.67 0.66
CA SER A 604 -48.03 19.71 0.13
C SER A 604 -47.44 18.73 -0.88
N SER A 605 -46.43 19.14 -1.65
CA SER A 605 -45.74 18.29 -2.64
C SER A 605 -44.64 17.43 -2.04
N GLN A 606 -44.34 17.58 -0.74
CA GLN A 606 -43.24 16.90 -0.05
C GLN A 606 -43.71 15.95 1.05
N GLN A 607 -45.02 15.70 1.10
CA GLN A 607 -45.61 14.87 2.14
C GLN A 607 -45.14 13.42 2.09
N GLY A 608 -44.50 12.96 1.00
CA GLY A 608 -43.86 11.65 0.91
C GLY A 608 -42.65 11.49 1.84
N ARG A 609 -41.99 12.60 2.24
CA ARG A 609 -40.83 12.59 3.14
C ARG A 609 -41.09 11.84 4.46
N LYS A 610 -42.31 11.85 4.97
CA LYS A 610 -42.69 11.13 6.20
C LYS A 610 -42.52 9.60 6.11
N TYR A 611 -42.42 9.06 4.90
CA TYR A 611 -42.29 7.63 4.64
C TYR A 611 -40.87 7.21 4.28
N LEU A 612 -39.90 8.14 4.21
CA LEU A 612 -38.51 7.83 3.86
C LEU A 612 -37.91 6.77 4.79
N ALA A 613 -38.24 6.79 6.09
CA ALA A 613 -37.79 5.76 7.03
C ALA A 613 -38.38 4.37 6.71
N ASP A 614 -39.69 4.28 6.42
CA ASP A 614 -40.35 3.01 6.09
C ASP A 614 -39.78 2.40 4.80
N VAL A 615 -39.63 3.23 3.76
CA VAL A 615 -39.05 2.82 2.47
C VAL A 615 -37.59 2.39 2.64
N THR A 616 -36.80 3.14 3.42
CA THR A 616 -35.41 2.77 3.75
C THR A 616 -35.34 1.41 4.43
N LYS A 617 -36.16 1.18 5.46
CA LYS A 617 -36.22 -0.10 6.18
C LYS A 617 -36.61 -1.26 5.26
N ALA A 618 -37.58 -1.05 4.37
CA ALA A 618 -38.00 -2.06 3.39
C ALA A 618 -36.86 -2.45 2.45
N ASN A 619 -36.11 -1.46 1.96
CA ASN A 619 -34.97 -1.70 1.08
C ASN A 619 -33.84 -2.45 1.79
N MET A 620 -33.46 -2.04 3.00
CA MET A 620 -32.43 -2.76 3.76
C MET A 620 -32.80 -4.22 4.01
N GLN A 621 -34.06 -4.50 4.34
CA GLN A 621 -34.54 -5.87 4.54
C GLN A 621 -34.53 -6.67 3.24
N ALA A 622 -34.97 -6.06 2.12
CA ALA A 622 -34.95 -6.71 0.82
C ALA A 622 -33.52 -7.02 0.35
N ILE A 623 -32.57 -6.10 0.58
CA ILE A 623 -31.14 -6.32 0.34
C ILE A 623 -30.65 -7.52 1.17
N CYS A 624 -30.98 -7.58 2.47
CA CYS A 624 -30.59 -8.71 3.33
C CYS A 624 -31.14 -10.06 2.82
N ASP A 625 -32.31 -10.07 2.20
CA ASP A 625 -32.91 -11.30 1.64
C ASP A 625 -32.24 -11.75 0.33
N CYS A 626 -31.51 -10.84 -0.34
CA CYS A 626 -30.85 -11.08 -1.64
C CYS A 626 -29.33 -11.26 -1.54
N VAL A 627 -28.73 -11.03 -0.38
CA VAL A 627 -27.34 -11.43 -0.12
C VAL A 627 -27.29 -12.93 0.14
N SER A 628 -26.47 -13.64 -0.64
CA SER A 628 -26.31 -15.09 -0.56
C SER A 628 -24.84 -15.48 -0.44
N PHE A 629 -24.59 -16.71 -0.01
CA PHE A 629 -23.27 -17.35 -0.05
C PHE A 629 -23.43 -18.76 -0.64
N ASN A 630 -22.49 -19.15 -1.50
CA ASN A 630 -22.41 -20.48 -2.11
C ASN A 630 -21.18 -21.23 -1.62
#